data_AF-A0A0G1WS75-F1
#
_entry.id   AF-A0A0G1WS75-F1
#
_cell.length_a   1.000
_cell.length_b   1.000
_cell.length_c   1.000
_cell.angle_alpha   90.00
_cell.angle_beta   90.00
_cell.angle_gamma   90.00
#
_symmetry.space_group_name_H-M   'P 1'
#
loop_
_entity.id
_entity.type
_entity.pdbx_description
1 polymer ?
#
loop_
_entity_poly.entity_id
_entity_poly.type
_entity_poly.pdbx_seq_one_letter_code
_entity_poly.pdbx_strand_id
1 'polypeptide(L)' 'MTALRIFVADQFHYSLNNHALGGEFKGIRSFDITGDVRVHYEEIEDGVVLLKIGTHSQLYG' A
#
# COMPACT_ATOMS: atom_id res chain seq x y z
N MET A 1 13.21 0.07 -11.67
CA MET A 1 11.99 0.92 -11.62
C MET A 1 11.54 1.03 -10.17
N THR A 2 11.04 2.18 -9.71
CA THR A 2 10.60 2.36 -8.32
C THR A 2 9.20 1.78 -8.09
N ALA A 3 8.87 1.34 -6.88
CA ALA A 3 7.56 0.78 -6.54
C ALA A 3 6.40 1.71 -6.92
N LEU A 4 6.55 3.02 -6.69
CA LEU A 4 5.54 4.01 -7.05
C LEU A 4 5.26 4.06 -8.57
N ARG A 5 6.29 3.88 -9.42
CA ARG A 5 6.08 3.85 -10.87
C ARG A 5 5.30 2.62 -11.31
N ILE A 6 5.57 1.47 -10.68
CA ILE A 6 4.79 0.26 -10.93
C ILE A 6 3.36 0.48 -10.47
N PHE A 7 3.16 1.04 -9.27
CA PHE A 7 1.84 1.30 -8.70
C PHE A 7 0.99 2.24 -9.57
N VAL A 8 1.57 3.32 -10.10
CA VAL A 8 0.88 4.25 -11.01
C VAL A 8 0.52 3.59 -12.35
N ALA A 9 1.32 2.64 -12.83
CA ALA A 9 1.07 1.94 -14.09
C ALA A 9 0.09 0.77 -13.93
N ASP A 10 0.23 0.00 -12.87
CA ASP A 10 -0.58 -1.15 -12.50
C ASP A 10 -0.49 -1.37 -10.98
N GLN A 11 -1.48 -0.85 -10.25
CA GLN A 11 -1.52 -0.98 -8.79
C GLN A 11 -1.64 -2.43 -8.31
N PHE A 12 -2.09 -3.37 -9.15
CA PHE A 12 -2.25 -4.79 -8.81
C PHE A 12 -1.11 -5.66 -9.34
N HIS A 13 -0.03 -5.05 -9.82
CA HIS A 13 1.14 -5.78 -10.26
C HIS A 13 1.66 -6.69 -9.12
N TYR A 14 1.90 -7.96 -9.43
CA TYR A 14 2.20 -9.00 -8.44
C TYR A 14 3.38 -8.65 -7.51
N SER A 15 4.35 -7.86 -8.00
CA SER A 15 5.52 -7.44 -7.21
C SER A 15 5.19 -6.48 -6.07
N LEU A 16 4.03 -5.81 -6.11
CA LEU A 16 3.58 -4.87 -5.09
C LEU A 16 2.83 -5.56 -3.96
N ASN A 17 2.43 -6.83 -4.14
CA ASN A 17 1.65 -7.58 -3.14
C ASN A 17 0.45 -6.78 -2.60
N ASN A 18 -0.26 -6.10 -3.49
CA ASN A 18 -1.35 -5.19 -3.12
C ASN A 18 -2.54 -5.98 -2.57
N HIS A 19 -2.92 -5.73 -1.31
CA HIS A 19 -4.04 -6.40 -0.66
C HIS A 19 -4.84 -5.45 0.23
N ALA A 20 -6.13 -5.74 0.38
CA ALA A 20 -6.99 -5.03 1.33
C ALA A 20 -6.66 -5.43 2.76
N LEU A 21 -6.71 -4.47 3.67
CA LEU A 21 -6.56 -4.71 5.10
C LEU A 21 -7.92 -5.05 5.73
N GLY A 22 -7.88 -5.83 6.81
CA GLY A 22 -9.05 -6.25 7.58
C GLY A 22 -9.21 -5.47 8.89
N GLY A 23 -10.27 -5.79 9.63
CA GLY A 23 -10.50 -5.26 10.98
C GLY A 23 -10.73 -3.75 11.01
N GLU A 24 -10.00 -3.05 11.87
CA GLU A 24 -10.07 -1.59 12.03
C GLU A 24 -9.61 -0.82 10.78
N PHE A 25 -8.87 -1.47 9.87
CA PHE A 25 -8.36 -0.87 8.64
C PHE A 25 -9.26 -1.15 7.42
N LYS A 26 -10.56 -1.36 7.63
CA LYS A 26 -11.51 -1.62 6.54
C LYS A 26 -11.54 -0.44 5.55
N GLY A 27 -11.39 -0.75 4.26
CA GLY A 27 -11.31 0.26 3.20
C GLY A 27 -9.89 0.72 2.88
N ILE A 28 -8.92 0.35 3.72
CA ILE A 28 -7.50 0.61 3.50
C ILE A 28 -6.87 -0.58 2.77
N ARG A 29 -5.92 -0.28 1.90
CA ARG A 29 -5.10 -1.24 1.18
C ARG A 29 -3.63 -1.04 1.51
N SER A 30 -2.85 -2.11 1.35
CA SER A 30 -1.42 -2.11 1.59
C SER A 30 -0.68 -2.61 0.35
N PHE A 31 0.46 -1.99 0.03
CA PHE A 31 1.40 -2.50 -0.95
C PHE A 31 2.85 -2.38 -0.47
N ASP A 32 3.70 -3.28 -0.94
CA ASP A 32 5.11 -3.38 -0.55
C ASP A 32 5.97 -2.43 -1.42
N ILE A 33 6.86 -1.64 -0.78
CA ILE A 33 7.92 -0.87 -1.46
C ILE A 33 9.20 -1.70 -1.56
N THR A 34 9.57 -2.34 -0.45
CA THR A 34 10.69 -3.27 -0.31
C THR A 34 10.21 -4.46 0.55
N GLY A 35 11.09 -5.41 0.88
CA GLY A 35 10.71 -6.59 1.64
C GLY A 35 10.02 -6.32 2.99
N ASP A 36 10.35 -5.22 3.66
CA ASP A 36 9.76 -4.87 4.98
C ASP A 36 8.99 -3.54 4.97
N VAL A 37 9.25 -2.63 4.02
CA VAL A 37 8.59 -1.32 3.97
C VAL A 37 7.30 -1.39 3.16
N ARG A 38 6.21 -0.88 3.74
CA ARG A 38 4.86 -0.88 3.17
C ARG A 38 4.24 0.50 3.13
N VAL A 39 3.27 0.68 2.25
CA VAL A 39 2.40 1.85 2.20
C VAL A 39 0.97 1.41 2.48
N HIS A 40 0.31 2.08 3.42
CA HIS A 40 -1.14 2.01 3.57
C HIS A 40 -1.77 3.17 2.80
N TYR A 41 -2.78 2.88 2.00
CA TYR A 41 -3.49 3.88 1.22
C TYR A 41 -4.99 3.57 1.15
N GLU A 42 -5.76 4.58 0.81
CA GLU A 42 -7.18 4.44 0.45
C GLU A 42 -7.43 5.04 -0.93
N GLU A 43 -8.42 4.50 -1.63
CA GLU A 43 -8.93 5.06 -2.88
C GLU A 43 -10.01 6.09 -2.56
N ILE A 44 -9.89 7.27 -3.16
CA ILE A 44 -10.90 8.35 -3.15
C ILE A 44 -11.40 8.55 -4.59
N GLU A 45 -12.45 9.37 -4.76
CA GLU A 45 -13.07 9.60 -6.07
C GLU A 45 -12.08 9.97 -7.17
N ASP A 46 -11.13 10.87 -6.88
CA ASP A 46 -10.19 11.41 -7.86
C ASP A 46 -8.74 10.90 -7.67
N GLY A 47 -8.54 9.82 -6.91
CA GLY A 47 -7.20 9.26 -6.75
C GLY A 47 -6.98 8.43 -5.51
N VAL A 48 -5.79 8.55 -4.93
CA VAL A 48 -5.32 7.73 -3.82
C VAL A 48 -4.61 8.58 -2.79
N VAL A 49 -4.92 8.35 -1.52
CA VAL A 49 -4.29 9.03 -0.38
C VAL A 49 -3.34 8.05 0.31
N LEU A 50 -2.06 8.41 0.40
CA LEU A 50 -1.07 7.63 1.14
C LEU A 50 -1.18 7.99 2.62
N LEU A 51 -1.65 7.04 3.43
CA LEU A 51 -1.97 7.25 4.84
C LEU A 51 -0.75 7.04 5.75
N LYS A 52 0.01 5.96 5.51
CA LYS A 52 1.20 5.61 6.30
C LYS A 52 2.25 4.94 5.43
N ILE A 53 3.52 5.16 5.77
CA ILE A 53 4.68 4.47 5.18
C ILE A 53 5.58 4.02 6.32
N GLY A 54 5.94 2.75 6.36
CA GLY A 54 6.79 2.21 7.42
C GLY A 54 7.09 0.73 7.28
N THR A 55 7.92 0.21 8.16
CA THR A 55 8.16 -1.24 8.29
C THR A 55 6.92 -1.97 8.77
N HIS A 56 6.88 -3.30 8.67
CA HIS A 56 5.79 -4.07 9.26
C HIS A 56 5.63 -3.78 10.76
N SER A 57 6.74 -3.70 11.50
CA SER A 57 6.71 -3.37 12.94
C SER A 57 6.22 -1.94 13.23
N GLN A 58 6.52 -0.95 12.38
CA GLN A 58 6.04 0.42 12.58
C GLN A 58 4.54 0.58 12.32
N LEU A 59 3.97 -0.28 11.46
CA LEU A 59 2.57 -0.19 11.05
C LEU A 59 1.63 -1.09 11.86
N TYR A 60 2.15 -2.16 12.45
CA TYR A 60 1.37 -3.19 13.16
C TYR A 60 1.88 -3.50 14.59
N GLY A 61 3.03 -2.95 14.98
CA GLY A 61 3.65 -3.15 16.30
C GLY A 61 3.14 -2.19 17.37
#